data_AF-A0A969JPK2-F1
#
_entry.id   AF-A0A969JPK2-F1
#
_cell.length_a   1.000
_cell.length_b   1.000
_cell.length_c   1.000
_cell.angle_alpha   90.00
_cell.angle_beta   90.00
_cell.angle_gamma   90.00
#
_symmetry.space_group_name_H-M   'P 1'
#
loop_
_entity.id
_entity.type
_entity.pdbx_description
1 polymer ?
#
loop_
_entity_poly.entity_id
_entity_poly.type
_entity_poly.pdbx_seq_one_letter_code
_entity_poly.pdbx_strand_id
1 'polypeptide(L)'
;MYTFNTSEVAEAFGFLHDLYASDCAWRPEPTFPNAEFATRQGLFYSSSLGGLFFQQEAFDDAGNNDEWTMIGYPSPDGQPKTHIFGPGYNIFQTTPESQLAAWLFVKWVSTPANQARWTQISGSFPARASAVEFLNQSRCQLPAMGARV
;
A
#
# COMPACT_ATOMS: atom_id res chain seq x y z
N MET A 1 -11.93 18.49 -8.58
CA MET A 1 -11.07 18.85 -9.74
C MET A 1 -9.65 18.88 -9.21
N TYR A 2 -8.74 18.09 -9.77
CA TYR A 2 -7.34 18.10 -9.37
C TYR A 2 -6.62 19.28 -10.04
N THR A 3 -5.77 20.00 -9.29
CA THR A 3 -4.97 21.12 -9.81
C THR A 3 -3.53 20.65 -9.93
N PHE A 4 -3.03 20.52 -11.15
CA PHE A 4 -1.67 20.04 -11.42
C PHE A 4 -0.67 21.16 -11.69
N ASN A 5 -1.14 22.39 -11.95
CA ASN A 5 -0.27 23.53 -12.23
C ASN A 5 -0.14 24.41 -10.97
N THR A 6 0.56 23.89 -9.97
CA THR A 6 0.89 24.63 -8.73
C THR A 6 2.38 24.54 -8.44
N SER A 7 2.90 25.44 -7.61
CA SER A 7 4.30 25.41 -7.17
C SER A 7 4.66 24.12 -6.47
N GLU A 8 3.77 23.59 -5.62
CA GLU A 8 4.00 22.36 -4.86
C GLU A 8 4.16 21.14 -5.78
N VAL A 9 3.36 21.06 -6.85
CA VAL A 9 3.49 19.99 -7.84
C VAL A 9 4.79 20.14 -8.62
N ALA A 10 5.14 21.36 -9.05
CA ALA A 10 6.39 21.63 -9.75
C ALA A 10 7.62 21.27 -8.89
N GLU A 11 7.61 21.61 -7.60
CA GLU A 11 8.67 21.27 -6.65
C GLU A 11 8.79 19.76 -6.44
N ALA A 12 7.68 19.06 -6.24
CA ALA A 12 7.68 17.61 -6.03
C ALA A 12 8.22 16.85 -7.26
N PHE A 13 7.77 17.19 -8.46
CA PHE A 13 8.27 16.56 -9.69
C PHE A 13 9.71 16.99 -10.02
N GLY A 14 10.07 18.24 -9.73
CA GLY A 14 11.46 18.72 -9.83
C GLY A 14 12.41 17.92 -8.95
N PHE A 15 12.04 17.69 -7.68
CA PHE A 15 12.83 16.86 -6.77
C PHE A 15 13.03 15.42 -7.29
N LEU A 16 11.97 14.76 -7.77
CA LEU A 16 12.08 13.41 -8.33
C LEU A 16 12.93 13.38 -9.60
N HIS A 17 12.79 14.40 -10.45
CA HIS A 17 13.62 14.56 -11.64
C HIS A 17 15.10 14.72 -11.26
N ASP A 18 15.41 15.57 -10.28
CA ASP A 18 16.78 15.83 -9.85
C ASP A 18 17.43 14.58 -9.24
N LEU A 19 16.69 13.77 -8.49
CA LEU A 19 17.18 12.47 -8.00
C LEU A 19 17.56 11.54 -9.16
N TYR A 20 16.74 11.50 -10.21
CA TYR A 20 17.02 10.67 -11.38
C TYR A 20 18.21 11.23 -12.20
N ALA A 21 18.24 12.54 -12.43
CA ALA A 21 19.28 13.22 -13.20
C ALA A 21 20.66 13.21 -12.52
N SER A 22 20.70 13.04 -11.19
CA SER A 22 21.93 12.92 -10.40
C SER A 22 22.35 11.47 -10.11
N ASP A 23 21.73 10.49 -10.77
CA ASP A 23 21.95 9.05 -10.55
C ASP A 23 21.71 8.58 -9.09
N CYS A 24 20.94 9.35 -8.31
CA CYS A 24 20.55 9.00 -6.94
C CYS A 24 19.29 8.11 -6.87
N ALA A 25 18.52 8.03 -7.96
CA ALA A 25 17.38 7.14 -8.09
C ALA A 25 17.29 6.59 -9.52
N TRP A 26 16.83 5.35 -9.65
CA TRP A 26 16.55 4.74 -10.94
C TRP A 26 15.22 3.99 -10.90
N ARG A 27 14.69 3.67 -12.08
CA ARG A 27 13.53 2.81 -12.24
C ARG A 27 14.03 1.44 -12.73
N PRO A 28 14.02 0.39 -11.90
CA PRO A 28 14.40 -0.94 -12.34
C PRO A 28 13.36 -1.55 -13.29
N GLU A 29 13.80 -2.56 -14.03
CA GLU A 29 12.97 -3.37 -14.90
C GLU A 29 13.14 -4.85 -14.47
N PRO A 30 12.11 -5.51 -13.92
CA PRO A 30 10.72 -5.06 -13.79
C PRO A 30 10.50 -3.97 -12.72
N THR A 31 9.36 -3.27 -12.80
CA THR A 31 9.02 -2.13 -11.92
C THR A 31 8.82 -2.45 -10.43
N PHE A 32 9.07 -3.69 -10.01
CA PHE A 32 8.93 -4.17 -8.64
C PHE A 32 10.33 -4.44 -8.09
N PRO A 33 10.95 -3.45 -7.41
CA PRO A 33 12.37 -3.47 -7.05
C PRO A 33 12.70 -4.37 -5.84
N ASN A 34 11.92 -5.44 -5.62
CA ASN A 34 12.01 -6.29 -4.44
C ASN A 34 13.37 -6.99 -4.37
N ALA A 35 13.86 -7.48 -5.51
CA ALA A 35 15.14 -8.17 -5.64
C ALA A 35 16.32 -7.20 -5.52
N GLU A 36 16.23 -6.01 -6.10
CA GLU A 36 17.24 -4.96 -6.03
C GLU A 36 17.42 -4.49 -4.58
N PHE A 37 16.32 -4.28 -3.85
CA PHE A 37 16.39 -3.98 -2.43
C PHE A 37 16.98 -5.15 -1.62
N ALA A 38 16.50 -6.38 -1.86
CA ALA A 38 17.01 -7.58 -1.18
C ALA A 38 18.51 -7.84 -1.43
N THR A 39 19.02 -7.46 -2.59
CA THR A 39 20.44 -7.59 -2.97
C THR A 39 21.26 -6.33 -2.68
N ARG A 40 20.73 -5.40 -1.87
CA ARG A 40 21.40 -4.19 -1.38
C ARG A 40 21.79 -3.19 -2.48
N GLN A 41 21.06 -3.15 -3.59
CA GLN A 41 21.29 -2.17 -4.65
C GLN A 41 20.71 -0.80 -4.30
N GLY A 42 19.66 -0.74 -3.48
CA GLY A 42 19.02 0.50 -3.02
C GLY A 42 18.82 0.54 -1.50
N LEU A 43 18.79 1.74 -0.93
CA LEU A 43 18.57 1.95 0.51
C LEU A 43 17.08 1.96 0.89
N PHE A 44 16.21 2.34 -0.04
CA PHE A 44 14.76 2.36 0.11
C PHE A 44 14.11 2.32 -1.27
N TYR A 45 12.84 1.93 -1.31
CA TYR A 45 12.03 2.03 -2.52
C TYR A 45 10.56 2.25 -2.15
N SER A 46 9.76 2.73 -3.10
CA SER A 46 8.32 2.88 -2.91
C SER A 46 7.58 1.56 -3.12
N SER A 47 6.86 1.11 -2.10
CA SER A 47 6.05 -0.13 -2.14
C SER A 47 4.63 0.11 -1.66
N SER A 48 3.82 -0.94 -1.70
CA SER A 48 2.50 -0.98 -1.06
C SER A 48 2.44 -2.08 -0.02
N LEU A 49 1.40 -2.09 0.83
CA LEU A 49 1.20 -3.20 1.77
C LEU A 49 1.08 -4.56 1.07
N GLY A 50 0.56 -4.60 -0.17
CA GLY A 50 0.53 -5.82 -0.98
C GLY A 50 1.90 -6.29 -1.46
N GLY A 51 2.90 -5.41 -1.45
CA GLY A 51 4.29 -5.71 -1.83
C GLY A 51 5.09 -6.40 -0.73
N LEU A 52 4.61 -6.38 0.52
CA LEU A 52 5.33 -6.92 1.68
C LEU A 52 5.66 -8.41 1.56
N PHE A 53 4.70 -9.20 1.08
CA PHE A 53 4.89 -10.64 0.89
C PHE A 53 6.02 -10.93 -0.11
N PHE A 54 5.99 -10.25 -1.26
CA PHE A 54 7.03 -10.38 -2.28
C PHE A 54 8.39 -9.84 -1.81
N GLN A 55 8.40 -8.86 -0.91
CA GLN A 55 9.65 -8.36 -0.34
C GLN A 55 10.29 -9.38 0.60
N GLN A 56 9.49 -10.06 1.43
CA GLN A 56 9.98 -11.12 2.29
C GLN A 56 10.56 -12.27 1.45
N GLU A 57 9.83 -12.72 0.42
CA GLU A 57 10.27 -13.76 -0.50
C GLU A 57 11.61 -13.39 -1.17
N ALA A 58 11.75 -12.14 -1.63
CA ALA A 58 13.01 -11.67 -2.22
C ALA A 58 14.19 -11.67 -1.23
N PHE A 59 13.96 -11.40 0.07
CA PHE A 59 15.01 -11.50 1.09
C PHE A 59 15.41 -12.96 1.34
N ASP A 60 14.42 -13.84 1.44
CA ASP A 60 14.63 -15.28 1.63
C ASP A 60 15.43 -15.87 0.45
N ASP A 61 15.05 -15.54 -0.79
CA ASP A 61 15.73 -15.96 -2.02
C ASP A 61 17.17 -15.43 -2.12
N ALA A 62 17.39 -14.18 -1.69
CA ALA A 62 18.72 -13.56 -1.65
C ALA A 62 19.59 -14.04 -0.47
N GLY A 63 19.01 -14.81 0.47
CA GLY A 63 19.66 -15.14 1.75
C GLY A 63 20.01 -13.90 2.58
N ASN A 64 19.26 -12.81 2.42
CA ASN A 64 19.50 -11.55 3.11
C ASN A 64 18.81 -11.56 4.50
N ASN A 65 19.59 -11.32 5.55
CA ASN A 65 19.12 -11.25 6.94
C ASN A 65 19.11 -9.81 7.50
N ASP A 66 19.20 -8.77 6.65
CA ASP A 66 19.12 -7.39 7.09
C ASP A 66 17.76 -7.09 7.74
N GLU A 67 17.75 -6.24 8.76
CA GLU A 67 16.51 -5.71 9.32
C GLU A 67 15.94 -4.62 8.42
N TRP A 68 14.67 -4.76 8.04
CA TRP A 68 13.97 -3.81 7.19
C TRP A 68 12.55 -3.53 7.71
N THR A 69 12.00 -2.38 7.33
CA THR A 69 10.64 -1.99 7.71
C THR A 69 10.03 -1.05 6.67
N MET A 70 8.71 -0.90 6.71
CA MET A 70 8.01 0.15 5.97
C MET A 70 7.99 1.45 6.76
N ILE A 71 8.25 2.55 6.08
CA ILE A 71 8.12 3.91 6.60
C ILE A 71 7.13 4.71 5.75
N GLY A 72 6.49 5.72 6.34
CA GLY A 72 5.77 6.74 5.57
C GLY A 72 6.75 7.60 4.77
N TYR A 73 6.24 8.31 3.76
CA TYR A 73 7.04 9.25 3.00
C TYR A 73 7.54 10.38 3.91
N PRO A 74 8.83 10.73 3.85
CA PRO A 74 9.37 11.90 4.54
C PRO A 74 8.65 13.17 4.10
N SER A 75 8.56 14.13 5.02
CA SER A 75 7.94 15.42 4.78
C SER A 75 8.72 16.54 5.46
N PRO A 76 8.62 17.80 4.97
CA PRO A 76 9.31 18.94 5.57
C PRO A 76 8.92 19.21 7.03
N ASP A 77 7.70 18.85 7.43
CA ASP A 77 7.20 18.99 8.81
C ASP A 77 7.65 17.83 9.74
N GLY A 78 8.42 16.87 9.21
CA GLY A 78 8.89 15.69 9.94
C GLY A 78 7.79 14.67 10.26
N GLN A 79 6.55 14.87 9.79
CA GLN A 79 5.42 13.97 10.00
C GLN A 79 5.21 13.04 8.80
N PRO A 80 5.52 11.74 8.91
CA PRO A 80 5.43 10.81 7.79
C PRO A 80 4.05 10.85 7.11
N LYS A 81 4.03 10.92 5.78
CA LYS A 81 2.79 10.90 4.99
C LYS A 81 2.62 9.53 4.34
N THR A 82 1.42 8.98 4.39
CA THR A 82 1.10 7.69 3.77
C THR A 82 0.01 7.86 2.73
N HIS A 83 0.25 7.35 1.52
CA HIS A 83 -0.78 7.28 0.49
C HIS A 83 -1.69 6.09 0.77
N ILE A 84 -2.95 6.38 1.09
CA ILE A 84 -3.98 5.36 1.32
C ILE A 84 -4.82 5.22 0.06
N PHE A 85 -4.85 4.00 -0.47
CA PHE A 85 -5.68 3.62 -1.60
C PHE A 85 -6.18 2.19 -1.39
N GLY A 86 -7.23 1.84 -2.12
CA GLY A 86 -7.81 0.51 -2.02
C GLY A 86 -8.86 0.27 -3.09
N PRO A 87 -9.30 -0.98 -3.26
CA PRO A 87 -10.33 -1.32 -4.23
C PRO A 87 -11.68 -0.70 -3.81
N GLY A 88 -12.40 -0.19 -4.80
CA GLY A 88 -13.81 0.21 -4.67
C GLY A 88 -14.72 -0.79 -5.40
N TYR A 89 -15.92 -1.01 -4.87
CA TYR A 89 -16.94 -1.78 -5.58
C TYR A 89 -17.78 -0.85 -6.47
N ASN A 90 -17.95 -1.23 -7.73
CA ASN A 90 -18.76 -0.51 -8.69
C ASN A 90 -19.89 -1.43 -9.18
N ILE A 91 -21.13 -0.93 -9.17
CA ILE A 91 -22.30 -1.63 -9.71
C ILE A 91 -22.68 -0.92 -11.00
N PHE A 92 -22.47 -1.59 -12.14
CA PHE A 92 -22.82 -1.04 -13.44
C PHE A 92 -24.34 -1.02 -13.67
N GLN A 93 -24.79 -0.18 -14.59
CA GLN A 93 -26.19 -0.13 -15.00
C GLN A 93 -26.56 -1.40 -15.76
N THR A 94 -27.59 -2.11 -15.30
CA THR A 94 -28.09 -3.35 -15.89
C THR A 94 -29.56 -3.55 -15.46
N THR A 95 -30.06 -4.79 -15.37
CA THR A 95 -31.40 -5.09 -14.85
C THR A 95 -31.49 -4.82 -13.34
N PRO A 96 -32.66 -4.39 -12.82
CA PRO A 96 -32.86 -4.17 -11.39
C PRO A 96 -32.48 -5.39 -10.53
N GLU A 97 -32.77 -6.59 -11.01
CA GLU A 97 -32.50 -7.86 -10.31
C GLU A 97 -30.99 -8.09 -10.16
N SER A 98 -30.21 -7.88 -11.21
CA SER A 98 -28.76 -8.04 -11.18
C SER A 98 -28.08 -6.97 -10.31
N GLN A 99 -28.58 -5.73 -10.36
CA GLN A 99 -28.07 -4.67 -9.49
C GLN A 99 -28.37 -4.95 -8.01
N LEU A 100 -29.57 -5.45 -7.70
CA LEU A 100 -29.92 -5.87 -6.36
C LEU A 100 -29.04 -7.02 -5.87
N ALA A 101 -28.81 -8.04 -6.70
CA ALA A 101 -27.91 -9.16 -6.35
C ALA A 101 -26.48 -8.68 -6.07
N ALA A 102 -25.92 -7.80 -6.93
CA ALA A 102 -24.61 -7.19 -6.72
C ALA A 102 -24.56 -6.37 -5.41
N TRP A 103 -25.61 -5.60 -5.12
CA TRP A 103 -25.71 -4.83 -3.88
C TRP A 103 -25.75 -5.72 -2.64
N LEU A 104 -26.49 -6.83 -2.67
CA LEU A 104 -26.52 -7.79 -1.56
C LEU A 104 -25.14 -8.40 -1.31
N PHE A 105 -24.40 -8.74 -2.36
CA PHE A 105 -23.01 -9.20 -2.25
C PHE A 105 -22.09 -8.14 -1.65
N VAL A 106 -22.14 -6.90 -2.14
CA VAL A 106 -21.34 -5.77 -1.61
C VAL A 106 -21.64 -5.54 -0.14
N LYS A 107 -22.92 -5.59 0.28
CA LYS A 107 -23.28 -5.51 1.70
C LYS A 107 -22.68 -6.65 2.52
N TRP A 108 -22.79 -7.89 2.03
CA TRP A 108 -22.27 -9.06 2.71
C TRP A 108 -20.75 -9.01 2.88
N VAL A 109 -20.00 -8.73 1.81
CA VAL A 109 -18.52 -8.65 1.88
C VAL A 109 -18.03 -7.47 2.73
N SER A 110 -18.86 -6.44 2.88
CA SER A 110 -18.58 -5.26 3.72
C SER A 110 -18.96 -5.42 5.20
N THR A 111 -19.49 -6.59 5.62
CA THR A 111 -19.75 -6.86 7.04
C THR A 111 -18.43 -6.93 7.83
N PRO A 112 -18.40 -6.58 9.13
CA PRO A 112 -17.18 -6.56 9.93
C PRO A 112 -16.38 -7.88 9.88
N ALA A 113 -17.05 -9.02 10.04
CA ALA A 113 -16.42 -10.33 10.01
C ALA A 113 -15.82 -10.67 8.64
N ASN A 114 -16.51 -10.35 7.54
CA ASN A 114 -15.99 -10.60 6.20
C ASN A 114 -14.86 -9.65 5.81
N GLN A 115 -14.92 -8.38 6.25
CA GLN A 115 -13.81 -7.44 6.09
C GLN A 115 -12.58 -7.90 6.87
N ALA A 116 -12.75 -8.41 8.09
CA ALA A 116 -11.64 -8.96 8.85
C ALA A 116 -11.00 -10.16 8.15
N ARG A 117 -11.83 -11.08 7.62
CA ARG A 117 -11.34 -12.20 6.80
C ARG A 117 -10.63 -11.73 5.54
N TRP A 118 -11.15 -10.72 4.84
CA TRP A 118 -10.53 -10.15 3.66
C TRP A 118 -9.15 -9.56 4.00
N THR A 119 -9.09 -8.72 5.03
CA THR A 119 -7.86 -8.14 5.56
C THR A 119 -6.83 -9.19 5.92
N GLN A 120 -7.22 -10.29 6.56
CA GLN A 120 -6.31 -11.39 6.92
C GLN A 120 -5.62 -12.02 5.70
N ILE A 121 -6.33 -12.14 4.59
CA ILE A 121 -5.81 -12.77 3.37
C ILE A 121 -5.03 -11.75 2.54
N SER A 122 -5.53 -10.52 2.40
CA SER A 122 -4.98 -9.51 1.50
C SER A 122 -3.77 -8.77 2.06
N GLY A 123 -3.57 -8.80 3.38
CA GLY A 123 -2.57 -7.96 4.01
C GLY A 123 -2.99 -6.49 4.20
N SER A 124 -4.12 -6.05 3.63
CA SER A 124 -4.54 -4.64 3.57
C SER A 124 -5.28 -4.14 4.81
N PHE A 125 -5.41 -2.82 4.96
CA PHE A 125 -6.31 -2.24 5.95
C PHE A 125 -7.78 -2.64 5.69
N PRO A 126 -8.59 -2.81 6.75
CA PRO A 126 -10.02 -3.00 6.58
C PRO A 126 -10.68 -1.69 6.17
N ALA A 127 -11.69 -1.75 5.30
CA ALA A 127 -12.47 -0.56 4.92
C ALA A 127 -13.39 -0.06 6.06
N ARG A 128 -13.53 -0.83 7.15
CA ARG A 128 -14.40 -0.55 8.29
C ARG A 128 -13.65 -0.72 9.60
N ALA A 129 -13.68 0.31 10.45
CA ALA A 129 -13.01 0.30 11.75
C ALA A 129 -13.47 -0.85 12.66
N SER A 130 -14.79 -1.16 12.68
CA SER A 130 -15.32 -2.24 13.51
C SER A 130 -14.89 -3.65 13.07
N ALA A 131 -14.21 -3.80 11.92
CA ALA A 131 -13.60 -5.08 11.55
C ALA A 131 -12.38 -5.41 12.42
N VAL A 132 -11.75 -4.41 13.05
CA VAL A 132 -10.59 -4.60 13.93
C VAL A 132 -10.91 -5.51 15.11
N GLU A 133 -12.14 -5.46 15.64
CA GLU A 133 -12.62 -6.34 16.72
C GLU A 133 -12.60 -7.83 16.34
N PHE A 134 -12.61 -8.13 15.03
CA PHE A 134 -12.61 -9.49 14.48
C PHE A 134 -11.22 -9.93 13.99
N LEU A 135 -10.21 -9.05 14.09
CA LEU A 135 -8.83 -9.40 13.75
C LEU A 135 -8.13 -10.05 14.96
N ASN A 136 -7.30 -11.06 14.69
CA ASN A 136 -6.46 -11.65 15.72
C ASN A 136 -5.32 -10.70 16.10
N GLN A 137 -4.95 -10.69 17.40
CA GLN A 137 -3.94 -9.78 17.95
C GLN A 137 -2.56 -9.89 17.25
N SER A 138 -2.24 -11.04 16.67
CA SER A 138 -0.97 -11.30 15.99
C SER A 138 -0.68 -10.40 14.79
N ARG A 139 -1.70 -9.77 14.17
CA ARG A 139 -1.49 -8.81 13.05
C ARG A 139 -1.43 -7.34 13.46
N CYS A 140 -1.82 -6.97 14.69
CA CYS A 140 -1.50 -5.64 15.23
C CYS A 140 0.02 -5.39 15.35
N GLN A 141 0.84 -6.43 15.13
CA GLN A 141 2.30 -6.38 15.17
C GLN A 141 2.96 -6.20 13.79
N LEU A 142 2.20 -6.16 12.68
CA LEU A 142 2.79 -5.81 11.38
C LEU A 142 3.28 -4.34 11.43
N PRO A 143 4.52 -4.03 11.01
CA PRO A 143 5.12 -2.71 11.21
C PRO A 143 4.24 -1.56 10.68
N ALA A 144 3.55 -1.79 9.55
CA ALA A 144 2.69 -0.80 8.93
C ALA A 144 1.28 -0.67 9.57
N MET A 145 0.84 -1.60 10.42
CA MET A 145 -0.47 -1.57 11.09
C MET A 145 -0.42 -1.03 12.53
N GLY A 146 0.77 -0.86 13.11
CA GLY A 146 0.98 -0.21 14.40
C GLY A 146 1.05 1.33 14.34
N ALA A 147 1.24 1.89 13.14
CA ALA A 147 1.18 3.32 12.90
C ALA A 147 -0.29 3.77 12.96
N ARG A 148 -0.65 4.57 13.98
CA ARG A 148 -1.93 5.26 14.00
C ARG A 148 -1.96 6.22 12.82
N VAL A 149 -2.93 6.03 11.92
CA VAL A 149 -3.30 7.02 10.89
C VAL A 149 -3.95 8.20 11.58
#